data_AF-A0AAV0WE43-F1
#
_entry.id   AF-A0AAV0WE43-F1
#
_cell.length_a   1.000
_cell.length_b   1.000
_cell.length_c   1.000
_cell.angle_alpha   90.00
_cell.angle_beta   90.00
_cell.angle_gamma   90.00
#
_symmetry.space_group_name_H-M   'P 1'
#
loop_
_entity.id
_entity.type
_entity.pdbx_description
1 polymer ?
#
loop_
_entity_poly.entity_id
_entity_poly.type
_entity_poly.pdbx_seq_one_letter_code
_entity_poly.pdbx_strand_id
1 'polypeptide(L)'
;MGEIIVSPTWQSRILYSVDDNAPFFRGNLEFIVNEELIFGGLIFLNLAFLRRIAPYLREARVLAIDGTFGVIPRVPADAEQLITIHAVLDNVSVPVLYTLLNRRTENVYIGLWQYVRNNLPEDIFDWQNVSIVSDFETAMR
;
A
#
# COMPACT_ATOMS: atom_id res chain seq x y z
N MET A 1 8.09 13.90 -1.54
CA MET A 1 6.76 13.42 -1.99
C MET A 1 5.59 13.78 -1.07
N GLY A 2 5.73 13.73 0.27
CA GLY A 2 4.64 14.07 1.19
C GLY A 2 4.09 15.51 1.05
N GLU A 3 4.93 16.48 0.69
CA GLU A 3 4.54 17.87 0.44
C GLU A 3 3.93 18.10 -0.97
N ILE A 4 3.84 17.07 -1.82
CA ILE A 4 3.58 17.21 -3.28
C ILE A 4 2.09 17.14 -3.64
N ILE A 5 1.20 16.88 -2.68
CA ILE A 5 -0.27 16.93 -2.92
C ILE A 5 -0.74 18.41 -2.91
N VAL A 6 -0.20 19.21 -3.84
CA VAL A 6 -0.50 20.64 -3.99
C VAL A 6 -1.47 20.94 -5.14
N SER A 7 -1.81 19.94 -5.95
CA SER A 7 -2.73 20.13 -7.09
C SER A 7 -4.17 20.31 -6.61
N PRO A 8 -4.82 21.47 -6.82
CA PRO A 8 -6.20 21.69 -6.38
C PRO A 8 -7.20 20.74 -7.05
N THR A 9 -6.91 20.33 -8.29
CA THR A 9 -7.74 19.41 -9.08
C THR A 9 -7.65 17.97 -8.59
N TRP A 10 -6.46 17.53 -8.19
CA TRP A 10 -6.22 16.14 -7.80
C TRP A 10 -6.25 15.93 -6.29
N GLN A 11 -6.12 16.98 -5.49
CA GLN A 11 -6.07 16.88 -4.04
C GLN A 11 -7.26 16.12 -3.47
N SER A 12 -8.50 16.47 -3.82
CA SER A 12 -9.68 15.76 -3.32
C SER A 12 -9.71 14.28 -3.73
N ARG A 13 -9.32 13.97 -4.98
CA ARG A 13 -9.32 12.60 -5.53
C ARG A 13 -8.20 11.72 -4.97
N ILE A 14 -7.12 12.33 -4.50
CA ILE A 14 -5.99 11.63 -3.87
C ILE A 14 -6.26 11.45 -2.37
N LEU A 15 -6.82 12.47 -1.73
CA LEU A 15 -7.10 12.46 -0.30
C LEU A 15 -8.32 11.60 0.05
N TYR A 16 -9.31 11.53 -0.84
CA TYR A 16 -10.59 10.89 -0.56
C TYR A 16 -11.05 9.97 -1.69
N SER A 17 -11.76 8.91 -1.32
CA SER A 17 -12.47 8.04 -2.27
C SER A 17 -13.68 8.77 -2.86
N VAL A 18 -13.95 8.54 -4.16
CA VAL A 18 -14.94 9.32 -4.93
C VAL A 18 -16.37 9.16 -4.43
N ASP A 19 -16.75 7.95 -4.00
CA ASP A 19 -18.15 7.64 -3.68
C ASP A 19 -18.54 7.91 -2.22
N ASP A 20 -17.65 7.64 -1.27
CA ASP A 20 -17.93 7.73 0.16
C ASP A 20 -17.18 8.88 0.87
N ASN A 21 -16.37 9.65 0.14
CA ASN A 21 -15.45 10.66 0.68
C ASN A 21 -14.57 10.12 1.83
N ALA A 22 -14.35 8.80 1.91
CA ALA A 22 -13.52 8.22 2.93
C ALA A 22 -12.05 8.58 2.68
N PRO A 23 -11.25 8.89 3.73
CA PRO A 23 -9.83 9.14 3.56
C PRO A 23 -9.14 7.97 2.84
N PHE A 24 -8.50 8.29 1.72
CA PHE A 24 -7.76 7.37 0.89
C PHE A 24 -6.25 7.53 1.11
N PHE A 25 -5.72 8.74 1.08
CA PHE A 25 -4.33 8.98 1.45
C PHE A 25 -4.12 8.77 2.96
N ARG A 26 -3.08 8.02 3.34
CA ARG A 26 -2.76 7.68 4.74
C ARG A 26 -1.44 8.23 5.24
N GLY A 27 -0.73 9.00 4.41
CA GLY A 27 0.55 9.59 4.77
C GLY A 27 1.75 8.89 4.12
N ASN A 28 2.92 9.15 4.69
CA ASN A 28 4.19 8.65 4.20
C ASN A 28 4.44 7.22 4.69
N LEU A 29 5.08 6.41 3.86
CA LEU A 29 5.80 5.23 4.30
C LEU A 29 7.18 5.69 4.78
N GLU A 30 7.42 5.63 6.09
CA GLU A 30 8.67 5.99 6.72
C GLU A 30 9.14 4.87 7.64
N PHE A 31 10.43 4.55 7.60
CA PHE A 31 11.03 3.50 8.43
C PHE A 31 12.48 3.83 8.75
N ILE A 32 13.01 3.25 9.82
CA ILE A 32 14.38 3.52 10.30
C ILE A 32 15.34 2.47 9.73
N VAL A 33 16.42 2.91 9.09
CA VAL A 33 17.54 2.06 8.67
C VAL A 33 18.81 2.70 9.20
N ASN A 34 19.61 1.97 9.98
CA ASN A 34 20.86 2.47 10.56
C ASN A 34 20.69 3.82 11.28
N GLU A 35 19.65 3.94 12.13
CA GLU A 35 19.32 5.17 12.89
C GLU A 35 18.85 6.36 12.03
N GLU A 36 18.74 6.21 10.71
CA GLU A 36 18.23 7.24 9.81
C GLU A 36 16.77 6.98 9.43
N LEU A 37 15.94 8.04 9.44
CA LEU A 37 14.58 7.99 8.94
C LEU A 37 14.58 8.02 7.41
N ILE A 38 14.12 6.92 6.80
CA ILE A 38 14.04 6.77 5.36
C ILE A 38 12.59 6.96 4.91
N PHE A 39 12.39 7.90 3.99
CA PHE A 39 11.15 8.03 3.24
C PHE A 39 11.11 6.98 2.12
N GLY A 40 10.13 6.09 2.17
CA GLY A 40 9.93 4.98 1.23
C GLY A 40 8.80 5.19 0.22
N GLY A 41 7.90 6.15 0.44
CA GLY A 41 6.78 6.39 -0.48
C GLY A 41 5.52 6.94 0.17
N LEU A 42 4.41 6.83 -0.55
CA LEU A 42 3.08 7.31 -0.13
C LEU A 42 2.11 6.14 -0.02
N ILE A 43 1.36 6.07 1.10
CA ILE A 43 0.36 5.03 1.32
C ILE A 43 -1.05 5.52 1.00
N PHE A 44 -1.80 4.69 0.29
CA PHE A 44 -3.22 4.87 0.02
C PHE A 44 -4.05 3.63 0.39
N LEU A 45 -5.14 3.85 1.11
CA LEU A 45 -6.00 2.80 1.64
C LEU A 45 -7.37 3.43 1.98
N ASN A 46 -8.46 2.81 1.51
CA ASN A 46 -9.80 3.11 2.00
C ASN A 46 -10.11 2.20 3.20
N LEU A 47 -9.83 2.69 4.42
CA LEU A 47 -10.08 1.90 5.63
C LEU A 47 -11.58 1.66 5.88
N ALA A 48 -12.46 2.58 5.46
CA ALA A 48 -13.90 2.42 5.63
C ALA A 48 -14.42 1.25 4.79
N PHE A 49 -13.92 1.13 3.55
CA PHE A 49 -14.15 -0.03 2.70
C PHE A 49 -13.64 -1.32 3.34
N LEU A 50 -12.38 -1.37 3.80
CA LEU A 50 -11.84 -2.58 4.41
C LEU A 50 -12.61 -3.02 5.64
N ARG A 51 -13.02 -2.09 6.51
CA ARG A 51 -13.86 -2.40 7.67
C ARG A 51 -15.22 -2.97 7.27
N ARG A 52 -15.83 -2.43 6.21
CA ARG A 52 -17.11 -2.93 5.67
C ARG A 52 -17.00 -4.37 5.18
N ILE A 53 -15.88 -4.75 4.59
CA ILE A 53 -15.64 -6.10 4.05
C ILE A 53 -14.80 -6.99 4.98
N ALA A 54 -14.46 -6.53 6.19
CA ALA A 54 -13.59 -7.23 7.13
C ALA A 54 -14.06 -8.67 7.46
N PRO A 55 -15.37 -8.99 7.58
CA PRO A 55 -15.81 -10.37 7.75
C PRO A 55 -15.30 -11.31 6.66
N TYR A 56 -15.31 -10.85 5.40
CA TYR A 56 -14.78 -11.62 4.27
C TYR A 56 -13.25 -11.61 4.24
N LEU A 57 -12.61 -10.46 4.52
CA LEU A 57 -11.14 -10.36 4.52
C LEU A 57 -10.49 -11.26 5.58
N ARG A 58 -11.15 -11.55 6.69
CA ARG A 58 -10.67 -12.54 7.68
C ARG A 58 -10.62 -13.96 7.14
N GLU A 59 -11.41 -14.27 6.12
CA GLU A 59 -11.40 -15.57 5.44
C GLU A 59 -10.27 -15.65 4.39
N ALA A 60 -9.69 -14.52 3.99
CA ALA A 60 -8.56 -14.48 3.08
C ALA A 60 -7.37 -15.25 3.67
N ARG A 61 -6.89 -16.24 2.93
CA ARG A 61 -5.68 -17.02 3.27
C ARG A 61 -4.44 -16.51 2.55
N VAL A 62 -4.60 -15.64 1.57
CA VAL A 62 -3.52 -15.12 0.76
C VAL A 62 -3.64 -13.61 0.62
N LEU A 63 -2.55 -12.91 0.97
CA LEU A 63 -2.29 -11.56 0.50
C LEU A 63 -1.29 -11.65 -0.65
N ALA A 64 -1.70 -11.19 -1.82
CA ALA A 64 -0.83 -11.07 -2.98
C ALA A 64 -0.31 -9.63 -3.07
N ILE A 65 0.94 -9.45 -3.43
CA ILE A 65 1.49 -8.16 -3.82
C ILE A 65 1.79 -8.19 -5.32
N ASP A 66 1.46 -7.10 -5.99
CA ASP A 66 1.71 -6.88 -7.42
C ASP A 66 2.29 -5.49 -7.61
N GLY A 67 3.42 -5.40 -8.31
CA GLY A 67 4.13 -4.17 -8.61
C GLY A 67 4.06 -3.83 -10.09
N THR A 68 3.51 -2.67 -10.44
CA THR A 68 3.56 -2.16 -11.81
C THR A 68 4.73 -1.19 -12.02
N PHE A 69 5.53 -1.48 -13.06
CA PHE A 69 6.74 -0.72 -13.41
C PHE A 69 6.52 0.23 -14.59
N GLY A 70 5.53 -0.05 -15.45
CA GLY A 70 5.35 0.65 -16.72
C GLY A 70 4.48 1.91 -16.64
N VAL A 71 3.71 2.07 -15.57
CA VAL A 71 2.71 3.15 -15.43
C VAL A 71 2.92 3.88 -14.10
N ILE A 72 3.99 4.67 -14.03
CA ILE A 72 4.31 5.54 -12.90
C ILE A 72 4.18 7.02 -13.30
N PRO A 73 3.70 7.89 -12.40
CA PRO A 73 3.62 9.32 -12.69
C PRO A 73 5.03 9.89 -12.87
N ARG A 74 5.24 10.68 -13.93
CA ARG A 74 6.51 11.38 -14.18
C ARG A 74 6.81 12.47 -13.15
N VAL A 75 5.78 12.94 -12.46
CA VAL A 75 5.86 13.94 -11.41
C VAL A 75 5.12 13.38 -10.20
N PRO A 76 5.79 13.25 -9.06
CA PRO A 76 7.18 13.66 -8.81
C PRO A 76 8.20 12.68 -9.41
N ALA A 77 9.36 13.21 -9.82
CA ALA A 77 10.35 12.49 -10.61
C ALA A 77 11.06 11.34 -9.86
N ASP A 78 10.92 11.31 -8.53
CA ASP A 78 11.45 10.29 -7.64
C ASP A 78 10.47 9.12 -7.41
N ALA A 79 9.32 9.07 -8.08
CA ALA A 79 8.45 7.90 -8.07
C ALA A 79 9.09 6.77 -8.91
N GLU A 80 9.25 5.59 -8.32
CA GLU A 80 9.89 4.44 -8.98
C GLU A 80 8.93 3.28 -9.25
N GLN A 81 7.90 3.10 -8.42
CA GLN A 81 7.03 1.93 -8.52
C GLN A 81 5.66 2.19 -7.88
N LEU A 82 4.60 1.74 -8.53
CA LEU A 82 3.29 1.60 -7.90
C LEU A 82 3.10 0.14 -7.50
N ILE A 83 2.85 -0.08 -6.22
CA ILE A 83 2.56 -1.40 -5.66
C ILE A 83 1.12 -1.46 -5.20
N THR A 84 0.53 -2.62 -5.39
CA THR A 84 -0.79 -2.96 -4.90
C THR A 84 -0.72 -4.23 -4.08
N ILE A 85 -1.32 -4.21 -2.90
CA ILE A 85 -1.53 -5.41 -2.09
C ILE A 85 -3.00 -5.79 -2.25
N HIS A 86 -3.25 -7.06 -2.48
CA HIS A 86 -4.57 -7.64 -2.70
C HIS A 86 -4.83 -8.76 -1.72
N ALA A 87 -6.05 -8.83 -1.21
CA ALA A 87 -6.56 -10.03 -0.58
C ALA A 87 -7.20 -10.93 -1.66
N VAL A 88 -6.84 -12.21 -1.66
CA VAL A 88 -7.45 -13.20 -2.56
C VAL A 88 -8.63 -13.85 -1.83
N LEU A 89 -9.83 -13.60 -2.33
CA LEU A 89 -11.11 -14.12 -1.83
C LEU A 89 -11.83 -14.83 -2.95
N ASP A 90 -12.11 -16.14 -2.82
CA ASP A 90 -12.86 -16.92 -3.81
C ASP A 90 -12.40 -16.73 -5.28
N ASN A 91 -11.07 -16.72 -5.49
CA ASN A 91 -10.41 -16.44 -6.79
C ASN A 91 -10.61 -15.03 -7.34
N VAL A 92 -11.08 -14.09 -6.51
CA VAL A 92 -11.15 -12.66 -6.80
C VAL A 92 -10.04 -11.93 -6.05
N SER A 93 -9.30 -11.09 -6.78
CA SER A 93 -8.29 -10.21 -6.21
C SER A 93 -8.95 -8.90 -5.77
N VAL A 94 -8.99 -8.65 -4.46
CA VAL A 94 -9.53 -7.42 -3.90
C VAL A 94 -8.38 -6.51 -3.46
N PRO A 95 -8.20 -5.32 -4.07
CA PRO A 95 -7.11 -4.44 -3.68
C PRO A 95 -7.38 -3.84 -2.29
N VAL A 96 -6.40 -3.96 -1.40
CA VAL A 96 -6.51 -3.53 -0.01
C VAL A 96 -5.65 -2.31 0.30
N LEU A 97 -4.50 -2.19 -0.36
CA LEU A 97 -3.57 -1.08 -0.17
C LEU A 97 -2.85 -0.78 -1.48
N TYR A 98 -2.66 0.51 -1.74
CA TYR A 98 -1.83 1.00 -2.82
C TYR A 98 -0.68 1.79 -2.22
N THR A 99 0.52 1.67 -2.78
CA THR A 99 1.65 2.50 -2.39
C THR A 99 2.44 2.96 -3.59
N LEU A 100 2.78 4.24 -3.61
CA LEU A 100 3.70 4.81 -4.59
C LEU A 100 5.08 4.91 -3.95
N LEU A 101 5.95 3.97 -4.27
CA LEU A 101 7.30 3.91 -3.73
C LEU A 101 8.24 4.85 -4.49
N ASN A 102 9.21 5.38 -3.76
CA ASN A 102 10.28 6.19 -4.34
C ASN A 102 11.58 5.41 -4.61
N ARG A 103 11.64 4.13 -4.20
CA ARG A 103 12.82 3.27 -4.30
C ARG A 103 12.40 1.80 -4.37
N ARG A 104 13.22 0.99 -5.04
CA ARG A 104 13.04 -0.46 -5.18
C ARG A 104 14.11 -1.24 -4.40
N THR A 105 14.09 -1.13 -3.08
CA THR A 105 15.05 -1.83 -2.22
C THR A 105 14.34 -2.75 -1.24
N GLU A 106 15.03 -3.82 -0.82
CA GLU A 106 14.53 -4.77 0.18
C GLU A 106 14.02 -4.06 1.44
N ASN A 107 14.76 -3.06 1.93
CA ASN A 107 14.36 -2.28 3.11
C ASN A 107 13.01 -1.56 2.93
N VAL A 108 12.70 -1.07 1.72
CA VAL A 108 11.41 -0.40 1.45
C VAL A 108 10.28 -1.42 1.44
N TYR A 109 10.49 -2.59 0.85
CA TYR A 109 9.49 -3.66 0.89
C TYR A 109 9.28 -4.19 2.31
N ILE A 110 10.35 -4.37 3.10
CA ILE A 110 10.25 -4.72 4.52
C ILE A 110 9.48 -3.65 5.29
N GLY A 111 9.83 -2.38 5.09
CA GLY A 111 9.14 -1.23 5.71
C GLY A 111 7.65 -1.20 5.34
N LEU A 112 7.30 -1.49 4.09
CA LEU A 112 5.91 -1.60 3.64
C LEU A 112 5.16 -2.71 4.39
N TRP A 113 5.76 -3.89 4.52
CA TRP A 113 5.12 -5.01 5.25
C TRP A 113 4.98 -4.72 6.74
N GLN A 114 5.97 -4.07 7.35
CA GLN A 114 5.88 -3.60 8.73
C GLN A 114 4.77 -2.56 8.89
N TYR A 115 4.64 -1.62 7.94
CA TYR A 115 3.53 -0.66 7.93
C TYR A 115 2.18 -1.39 7.89
N VAL A 116 2.02 -2.32 6.94
CA VAL A 116 0.81 -3.12 6.75
C VAL A 116 0.44 -3.87 8.03
N ARG A 117 1.42 -4.52 8.66
CA ARG A 117 1.20 -5.29 9.89
C ARG A 117 0.84 -4.43 11.10
N ASN A 118 1.44 -3.24 11.21
CA ASN A 118 1.34 -2.42 12.42
C ASN A 118 0.25 -1.34 12.34
N ASN A 119 -0.16 -0.93 11.13
CA ASN A 119 -1.09 0.21 10.93
C ASN A 119 -2.45 -0.21 10.37
N LEU A 120 -2.59 -1.42 9.82
CA LEU A 120 -3.91 -1.96 9.57
C LEU A 120 -4.52 -2.45 10.88
N PRO A 121 -5.81 -2.19 11.15
CA PRO A 121 -6.45 -2.73 12.32
C PRO A 121 -6.34 -4.26 12.35
N GLU A 122 -6.02 -4.81 13.53
CA GLU A 122 -5.83 -6.25 13.74
C GLU A 122 -7.06 -7.07 13.33
N ASP A 123 -8.22 -6.42 13.34
CA ASP A 123 -9.51 -7.02 13.07
C ASP A 123 -9.82 -7.11 11.55
N ILE A 124 -8.94 -6.63 10.67
CA ILE A 124 -9.14 -6.74 9.21
C ILE A 124 -8.76 -8.13 8.67
N PHE A 125 -7.67 -8.72 9.14
CA PHE A 125 -7.13 -9.98 8.63
C PHE A 125 -6.91 -10.98 9.76
N ASP A 126 -7.07 -12.27 9.44
CA ASP A 126 -6.54 -13.36 10.27
C ASP A 126 -5.03 -13.48 10.05
N TRP A 127 -4.31 -12.58 10.70
CA TRP A 127 -2.86 -12.42 10.65
C TRP A 127 -2.03 -13.65 11.04
N GLN A 128 -2.64 -14.67 11.66
CA GLN A 128 -1.99 -15.92 12.03
C GLN A 128 -2.06 -16.97 10.91
N ASN A 129 -3.11 -16.90 10.08
CA ASN A 129 -3.41 -17.90 9.06
C ASN A 129 -3.34 -17.34 7.63
N VAL A 130 -2.96 -16.06 7.48
CA VAL A 130 -2.76 -15.44 6.18
C VAL A 130 -1.32 -15.65 5.70
N SER A 131 -1.17 -16.13 4.48
CA SER A 131 0.11 -16.26 3.78
C SER A 131 0.33 -15.06 2.87
N ILE A 132 1.57 -14.58 2.79
CA ILE A 132 1.94 -13.50 1.87
C ILE A 132 2.59 -14.13 0.64
N VAL A 133 2.07 -13.81 -0.54
CA VAL A 133 2.61 -14.23 -1.83
C VAL A 133 3.08 -12.98 -2.56
N SER A 134 4.31 -13.02 -3.03
CA SER A 134 4.93 -11.94 -3.78
C SER A 134 5.66 -12.50 -4.97
N ASP A 135 5.50 -11.86 -6.12
CA ASP A 135 6.43 -11.94 -7.22
C ASP A 135 7.70 -11.15 -6.85
N PHE A 136 8.53 -11.76 -6.00
CA PHE A 136 9.81 -11.17 -5.64
C PHE A 136 10.80 -11.29 -6.81
N GLU A 137 10.47 -10.70 -7.96
CA GLU A 137 11.28 -10.84 -9.17
C GLU A 137 12.58 -10.05 -9.09
N THR A 138 12.72 -9.02 -8.23
CA THR A 138 13.99 -8.26 -8.15
C THR A 138 14.23 -7.51 -6.84
N ALA A 139 14.53 -8.23 -5.76
CA ALA A 139 15.83 -8.00 -5.10
C ALA A 139 16.95 -8.87 -5.74
N MET A 140 16.61 -9.67 -6.77
CA MET A 140 17.53 -10.44 -7.60
C MET A 140 18.08 -9.64 -8.80
N ARG A 141 18.60 -8.44 -8.52
CA ARG A 141 19.85 -7.90 -9.08
C ARG A 141 20.31 -6.71 -8.24
#